data_AF-A0A7S0NUE9-F1
#
_entry.id   AF-A0A7S0NUE9-F1
#
_cell.length_a   1.000
_cell.length_b   1.000
_cell.length_c   1.000
_cell.angle_alpha   90.00
_cell.angle_beta   90.00
_cell.angle_gamma   90.00
#
_symmetry.space_group_name_H-M   'P 1'
#
loop_
_entity.id
_entity.type
_entity.pdbx_description
1 polymer ?
#
loop_
_entity_poly.entity_id
_entity_poly.type
_entity_poly.pdbx_seq_one_letter_code
_entity_poly.pdbx_strand_id
1 'polypeptide(L)'
;RNPVLTASHAGITQQSTSEQSVLHMQMINAANSLVGGLLAAANENRFVTEPRELVFGRPAQSVLGIEHYMCVSRLCILQGLLEGTAAIVREISTAGTDDDRECLEYVLHLEAGSSERTYQGGLQRDCDEHGRVLPSRTVSDGHGGTRGMRLEDFVNHPSARHAHLTEEH
;
A
#
# COMPACT_ATOMS: atom_id res chain seq x y z
N ARG A 1 16.38 -50.49 -31.03
CA ARG A 1 15.62 -49.93 -32.17
C ARG A 1 14.36 -49.28 -31.61
N ASN A 2 14.42 -47.98 -31.33
CA ASN A 2 13.28 -47.13 -31.01
C ASN A 2 13.14 -46.14 -32.18
N PRO A 3 11.96 -45.95 -32.78
CA PRO A 3 11.76 -44.90 -33.75
C PRO A 3 11.58 -43.55 -33.04
N VAL A 4 12.37 -42.57 -33.49
CA VAL A 4 12.24 -41.14 -33.19
C VAL A 4 11.01 -40.63 -33.94
N LEU A 5 10.00 -40.16 -33.22
CA LEU A 5 8.86 -39.43 -33.78
C LEU A 5 9.08 -37.93 -33.54
N THR A 6 9.42 -37.24 -34.62
CA THR A 6 9.48 -35.78 -34.72
C THR A 6 8.06 -35.20 -34.64
N ALA A 7 7.73 -34.53 -33.54
CA ALA A 7 6.51 -33.73 -33.44
C ALA A 7 6.81 -32.29 -33.91
N SER A 8 6.32 -31.95 -35.11
CA SER A 8 6.31 -30.59 -35.63
C SER A 8 5.53 -29.67 -34.70
N HIS A 9 6.20 -28.65 -34.18
CA HIS A 9 5.58 -27.52 -33.49
C HIS A 9 4.76 -26.71 -34.51
N ALA A 10 3.46 -27.01 -34.61
CA ALA A 10 2.49 -26.07 -35.14
C ALA A 10 2.14 -25.12 -33.99
N GLY A 11 2.74 -23.92 -34.03
CA GLY A 11 2.40 -22.84 -33.12
C GLY A 11 0.91 -22.51 -33.25
N ILE A 12 0.14 -22.85 -32.22
CA ILE A 12 -1.17 -22.25 -32.01
C ILE A 12 -0.89 -20.84 -31.51
N THR A 13 -0.68 -19.92 -32.45
CA THR A 13 -0.80 -18.49 -32.17
C THR A 13 -2.27 -18.24 -31.86
N GLN A 14 -2.65 -18.37 -30.59
CA GLN A 14 -3.90 -17.75 -30.13
C GLN A 14 -3.69 -16.25 -30.24
N GLN A 15 -4.05 -15.70 -31.40
CA GLN A 15 -4.39 -14.28 -31.52
C GLN A 15 -5.58 -14.05 -30.60
N SER A 16 -5.28 -13.74 -29.34
CA SER A 16 -6.18 -13.07 -28.42
C SER A 16 -6.51 -11.72 -29.04
N THR A 17 -7.52 -11.69 -29.91
CA THR A 17 -8.17 -10.45 -30.33
C THR A 17 -8.61 -9.75 -29.06
N SER A 18 -7.93 -8.66 -28.72
CA SER A 18 -8.27 -7.83 -27.59
C SER A 18 -9.64 -7.21 -27.86
N GLU A 19 -10.69 -7.85 -27.38
CA GLU A 19 -11.92 -7.15 -27.06
C GLU A 19 -11.54 -6.10 -26.03
N GLN A 20 -11.28 -4.87 -26.50
CA GLN A 20 -11.17 -3.73 -25.62
C GLN A 20 -12.53 -3.61 -24.93
N SER A 21 -12.59 -4.12 -23.70
CA SER A 21 -13.79 -4.15 -22.87
C SER A 21 -14.48 -2.79 -22.91
N VAL A 22 -15.81 -2.77 -23.06
CA VAL A 22 -16.61 -1.53 -23.06
C VAL A 22 -16.28 -0.65 -21.85
N LEU A 23 -15.96 -1.27 -20.71
CA LEU A 23 -15.50 -0.58 -19.50
C LEU A 23 -14.16 0.13 -19.67
N HIS A 24 -13.22 -0.45 -20.42
CA HIS A 24 -11.93 0.17 -20.73
C HIS A 24 -12.11 1.45 -21.55
N MET A 25 -13.00 1.41 -22.56
CA MET A 25 -13.34 2.59 -23.35
C MET A 25 -14.05 3.68 -22.51
N GLN A 26 -14.93 3.27 -21.60
CA GLN A 26 -15.57 4.20 -20.67
C GLN A 26 -14.57 4.86 -19.72
N MET A 27 -13.61 4.11 -19.18
CA MET A 27 -12.55 4.65 -18.31
C MET A 27 -11.64 5.65 -19.04
N ILE A 28 -11.24 5.34 -20.28
CA ILE A 28 -10.44 6.27 -21.11
C ILE A 28 -11.22 7.56 -21.36
N ASN A 29 -12.51 7.48 -21.69
CA ASN A 29 -13.32 8.67 -21.95
C ASN A 29 -13.51 9.53 -20.70
N ALA A 30 -13.74 8.91 -19.53
CA ALA A 30 -13.83 9.62 -18.26
C ALA A 30 -12.52 10.34 -17.92
N ALA A 31 -11.38 9.67 -18.10
CA ALA A 31 -10.07 10.27 -17.84
C ALA A 31 -9.76 11.42 -18.80
N ASN A 32 -10.05 11.28 -20.11
CA ASN A 32 -9.88 12.37 -21.08
C ASN A 32 -10.75 13.60 -20.75
N SER A 33 -11.95 13.39 -20.19
CA SER A 33 -12.82 14.48 -19.75
C SER A 33 -12.25 15.27 -18.55
N LEU A 34 -11.37 14.67 -17.73
CA LEU A 34 -10.65 15.38 -16.66
C LEU A 34 -9.43 16.15 -17.19
N VAL A 35 -8.78 15.64 -18.25
CA VAL A 35 -7.52 16.17 -18.80
C VAL A 35 -7.67 17.57 -19.41
N GLY A 36 -8.86 17.94 -19.89
CA GLY A 36 -9.14 19.27 -20.44
C GLY A 36 -8.87 20.44 -19.50
N GLY A 37 -8.80 20.20 -18.17
CA GLY A 37 -8.42 21.20 -17.16
C GLY A 37 -6.98 21.11 -16.64
N LEU A 38 -6.27 19.99 -16.84
CA LEU A 38 -4.96 19.71 -16.22
C LEU A 38 -3.75 19.98 -17.14
N LEU A 39 -3.94 20.02 -18.45
CA LEU A 39 -2.84 20.11 -19.44
C LEU A 39 -2.02 21.42 -19.40
N ALA A 40 -2.46 22.45 -18.68
CA ALA A 40 -1.71 23.70 -18.54
C ALA A 40 -0.45 23.58 -17.65
N ALA A 41 -0.26 22.47 -16.91
CA ALA A 41 0.82 22.30 -15.94
C ALA A 41 1.70 21.04 -16.19
N ALA A 42 1.68 20.49 -17.42
CA ALA A 42 2.18 19.15 -17.71
C ALA A 42 3.72 18.99 -17.74
N ASN A 43 4.50 20.07 -17.85
CA ASN A 43 5.94 19.93 -18.15
C ASN A 43 6.85 19.57 -16.96
N GLU A 44 6.34 19.48 -15.73
CA GLU A 44 7.19 19.24 -14.54
C GLU A 44 6.80 18.02 -13.70
N ASN A 45 5.73 17.29 -14.04
CA ASN A 45 5.16 16.32 -13.10
C ASN A 45 5.28 14.88 -13.61
N ARG A 46 6.13 14.07 -12.98
CA ARG A 46 6.36 12.64 -13.29
C ARG A 46 5.11 11.74 -13.20
N PHE A 47 4.01 12.30 -12.70
CA PHE A 47 2.71 11.66 -12.55
C PHE A 47 1.69 12.08 -13.62
N VAL A 48 2.08 12.94 -14.56
CA VAL A 48 1.26 13.30 -15.71
C VAL A 48 1.61 12.34 -16.83
N THR A 49 0.74 11.35 -16.99
CA THR A 49 0.82 10.34 -18.04
C THR A 49 -0.48 10.40 -18.84
N GLU A 50 -0.41 10.25 -20.16
CA GLU A 50 -1.62 10.22 -20.99
C GLU A 50 -2.54 9.10 -20.49
N PRO A 51 -3.85 9.32 -20.27
CA PRO A 51 -4.74 8.29 -19.73
C PRO A 51 -4.76 6.96 -20.50
N ARG A 52 -4.40 6.99 -21.78
CA ARG A 52 -4.27 5.80 -22.65
C ARG A 52 -3.07 4.92 -22.32
N GLU A 53 -2.08 5.48 -21.63
CA GLU A 53 -0.88 4.79 -21.16
C GLU A 53 -1.10 4.17 -19.76
N LEU A 54 -2.24 4.44 -19.11
CA LEU A 54 -2.61 3.78 -17.86
C LEU A 54 -2.92 2.30 -18.11
N VAL A 55 -2.19 1.44 -17.42
CA VAL A 55 -2.47 0.00 -17.40
C VAL A 55 -3.55 -0.28 -16.37
N PHE A 56 -4.76 -0.55 -16.84
CA PHE A 56 -5.86 -0.95 -15.95
C PHE A 56 -5.76 -2.43 -15.61
N GLY A 57 -6.07 -2.76 -14.35
CA GLY A 57 -6.25 -4.15 -13.93
C GLY A 57 -7.39 -4.82 -14.70
N ARG A 58 -7.36 -6.15 -14.82
CA ARG A 58 -8.44 -6.90 -15.48
C ARG A 58 -9.68 -6.87 -14.58
N PRO A 59 -10.82 -6.29 -15.00
CA PRO A 59 -11.99 -6.15 -14.12
C PRO A 59 -12.48 -7.48 -13.55
N ALA A 60 -12.45 -8.55 -14.36
CA ALA A 60 -12.83 -9.90 -13.93
C ALA A 60 -11.95 -10.43 -12.77
N GLN A 61 -10.69 -10.00 -12.70
CA GLN A 61 -9.77 -10.35 -11.63
C GLN A 61 -10.00 -9.49 -10.38
N SER A 62 -10.26 -8.18 -10.55
CA SER A 62 -10.59 -7.29 -9.44
C SER A 62 -11.85 -7.70 -8.67
N VAL A 63 -12.83 -8.33 -9.35
CA VAL A 63 -14.08 -8.81 -8.72
C VAL A 63 -13.85 -9.97 -7.74
N LEU A 64 -12.73 -10.70 -7.86
CA LEU A 64 -12.47 -11.88 -7.03
C LEU A 64 -12.15 -11.53 -5.56
N GLY A 65 -11.85 -10.25 -5.27
CA GLY A 65 -11.54 -9.78 -3.92
C GLY A 65 -10.16 -10.20 -3.43
N ILE A 66 -9.76 -9.66 -2.28
CA ILE A 66 -8.45 -9.94 -1.68
C ILE A 66 -8.38 -11.39 -1.16
N GLU A 67 -9.51 -11.96 -0.75
CA GLU A 67 -9.62 -13.33 -0.26
C GLU A 67 -9.13 -14.36 -1.28
N HIS A 68 -9.41 -14.12 -2.57
CA HIS A 68 -9.00 -15.00 -3.65
C HIS A 68 -7.48 -15.04 -3.80
N TYR A 69 -6.82 -13.88 -3.67
CA TYR A 69 -5.37 -13.76 -3.84
C TYR A 69 -4.59 -14.16 -2.59
N MET A 70 -5.16 -13.96 -1.41
CA MET A 70 -4.56 -14.37 -0.14
C MET A 70 -4.80 -15.86 0.17
N CYS A 71 -5.66 -16.54 -0.59
CA CYS A 71 -6.03 -17.94 -0.35
C CYS A 71 -6.61 -18.17 1.06
N VAL A 72 -7.33 -17.18 1.61
CA VAL A 72 -7.96 -17.24 2.93
C VAL A 72 -9.47 -17.14 2.79
N SER A 73 -10.21 -17.72 3.74
CA SER A 73 -11.67 -17.61 3.74
C SER A 73 -12.11 -16.18 4.07
N ARG A 74 -13.23 -15.74 3.49
CA ARG A 74 -13.82 -14.42 3.80
C ARG A 74 -14.12 -14.26 5.30
N LEU A 75 -14.52 -15.33 5.99
CA LEU A 75 -14.76 -15.31 7.43
C LEU A 75 -13.49 -14.99 8.22
N CYS A 76 -12.33 -15.51 7.80
CA CYS A 76 -11.05 -15.20 8.42
C CYS A 76 -10.74 -13.69 8.34
N ILE A 77 -10.94 -13.09 7.17
CA ILE A 77 -10.75 -11.65 6.96
C ILE A 77 -11.70 -10.82 7.82
N LEU A 78 -13.00 -11.16 7.81
CA LEU A 78 -13.99 -10.45 8.61
C LEU A 78 -13.71 -10.55 10.11
N GLN A 79 -13.24 -11.70 10.58
CA GLN A 79 -12.84 -11.88 11.96
C GLN A 79 -11.63 -11.01 12.30
N GLY A 80 -10.60 -10.99 11.45
CA GLY A 80 -9.44 -10.13 11.64
C GLY A 80 -9.79 -8.64 11.65
N LEU A 81 -10.72 -8.21 10.79
CA LEU A 81 -11.24 -6.83 10.78
C LEU A 81 -11.98 -6.46 12.06
N LEU A 82 -12.72 -7.39 12.66
CA LEU A 82 -13.43 -7.16 13.94
C LEU A 82 -12.48 -7.08 15.14
N GLU A 83 -11.32 -7.72 15.04
CA GLU A 83 -10.29 -7.78 16.08
C GLU A 83 -9.16 -6.76 15.86
N GLY A 84 -9.24 -5.93 14.82
CA GLY A 84 -8.32 -4.81 14.57
C GLY A 84 -6.84 -5.14 14.79
N THR A 85 -6.20 -4.35 15.66
CA THR A 85 -4.77 -4.51 15.95
C THR A 85 -4.45 -5.81 16.68
N ALA A 86 -5.39 -6.40 17.44
CA ALA A 86 -5.16 -7.66 18.12
C ALA A 86 -4.95 -8.82 17.12
N ALA A 87 -5.62 -8.80 15.97
CA ALA A 87 -5.35 -9.77 14.90
C ALA A 87 -3.92 -9.63 14.34
N ILE A 88 -3.47 -8.39 14.10
CA ILE A 88 -2.12 -8.08 13.61
C ILE A 88 -1.06 -8.53 14.62
N VAL A 89 -1.26 -8.22 15.91
CA VAL A 89 -0.35 -8.63 16.99
C VAL A 89 -0.23 -10.14 17.04
N ARG A 90 -1.32 -10.89 16.96
CA ARG A 90 -1.27 -12.37 16.95
C ARG A 90 -0.57 -12.93 15.73
N GLU A 91 -0.83 -12.37 14.55
CA GLU A 91 -0.20 -12.81 13.29
C GLU A 91 1.33 -12.65 13.36
N ILE A 92 1.80 -11.45 13.71
CA ILE A 92 3.24 -11.15 13.82
C ILE A 92 3.88 -11.95 14.96
N SER A 93 3.19 -12.12 16.10
CA SER A 93 3.70 -12.94 17.19
C SER A 93 3.92 -14.39 16.76
N THR A 94 2.98 -14.94 15.98
CA THR A 94 2.99 -16.35 15.56
C THR A 94 3.96 -16.63 14.42
N ALA A 95 3.98 -15.78 13.39
CA ALA A 95 4.65 -16.05 12.13
C ALA A 95 5.69 -14.99 11.73
N GLY A 96 5.74 -13.85 12.42
CA GLY A 96 6.65 -12.76 12.12
C GLY A 96 8.12 -13.08 12.40
N THR A 97 9.00 -12.38 11.70
CA THR A 97 10.42 -12.31 12.00
C THR A 97 10.70 -11.39 13.18
N ASP A 98 11.93 -11.37 13.68
CA ASP A 98 12.32 -10.45 14.75
C ASP A 98 12.26 -8.98 14.29
N ASP A 99 12.45 -8.74 12.99
CA ASP A 99 12.26 -7.41 12.40
C ASP A 99 10.79 -7.02 12.38
N ASP A 100 9.87 -7.95 12.05
CA ASP A 100 8.44 -7.67 12.08
C ASP A 100 7.95 -7.34 13.51
N ARG A 101 8.44 -8.10 14.51
CA ARG A 101 8.11 -7.85 15.92
C ARG A 101 8.59 -6.49 16.39
N GLU A 102 9.83 -6.12 16.07
CA GLU A 102 10.35 -4.81 16.45
C GLU A 102 9.67 -3.67 15.68
N CYS A 103 9.35 -3.86 14.39
CA CYS A 103 8.58 -2.89 13.63
C CYS A 103 7.20 -2.65 14.27
N LEU A 104 6.52 -3.74 14.66
CA LEU A 104 5.22 -3.66 15.32
C LEU A 104 5.30 -2.91 16.66
N GLU A 105 6.28 -3.27 17.50
CA GLU A 105 6.53 -2.58 18.77
C GLU A 105 6.73 -1.08 18.56
N TYR A 106 7.53 -0.71 17.56
CA TYR A 106 7.79 0.69 17.24
C TYR A 106 6.53 1.45 16.83
N VAL A 107 5.72 0.88 15.94
CA VAL A 107 4.48 1.51 15.46
C VAL A 107 3.45 1.67 16.59
N LEU A 108 3.34 0.68 17.47
CA LEU A 108 2.31 0.69 18.51
C LEU A 108 2.71 1.53 19.73
N HIS A 109 3.99 1.57 20.10
CA HIS A 109 4.38 2.00 21.44
C HIS A 109 5.51 3.02 21.50
N LEU A 110 6.30 3.19 20.44
CA LEU A 110 7.49 4.05 20.48
C LEU A 110 7.23 5.43 19.84
N GLU A 111 8.14 6.36 20.11
CA GLU A 111 8.09 7.70 19.53
C GLU A 111 8.73 7.72 18.15
N ALA A 112 8.17 8.50 17.25
CA ALA A 112 8.77 8.74 15.95
C ALA A 112 10.23 9.20 16.09
N GLY A 113 11.15 8.46 15.46
CA GLY A 113 12.59 8.71 15.49
C GLY A 113 13.33 8.15 16.70
N SER A 114 12.67 7.39 17.57
CA SER A 114 13.32 6.81 18.76
C SER A 114 14.05 5.48 18.51
N SER A 115 13.93 4.90 17.32
CA SER A 115 14.59 3.63 16.98
C SER A 115 16.04 3.86 16.57
N GLU A 116 16.95 3.10 17.18
CA GLU A 116 18.37 3.10 16.81
C GLU A 116 18.66 2.32 15.52
N ARG A 117 17.66 1.60 14.98
CA ARG A 117 17.83 0.80 13.77
C ARG A 117 18.00 1.67 12.53
N THR A 118 18.96 1.28 11.71
CA THR A 118 19.23 1.90 10.42
C THR A 118 18.85 0.96 9.27
N TYR A 119 18.31 1.54 8.22
CA TYR A 119 17.92 0.87 6.98
C TYR A 119 18.95 1.07 5.89
N GLN A 120 18.59 0.69 4.66
CA GLN A 120 19.45 0.86 3.49
C GLN A 120 19.92 2.32 3.40
N GLY A 121 21.24 2.52 3.28
CA GLY A 121 21.83 3.86 3.25
C GLY A 121 22.00 4.54 4.61
N GLY A 122 21.84 3.82 5.72
CA GLY A 122 22.03 4.37 7.08
C GLY A 122 20.85 5.20 7.58
N LEU A 123 19.73 5.21 6.84
CA LEU A 123 18.54 6.00 7.17
C LEU A 123 17.83 5.44 8.41
N GLN A 124 17.43 6.34 9.31
CA GLN A 124 16.62 6.02 10.49
C GLN A 124 15.14 6.28 10.21
N ARG A 125 14.25 5.58 10.92
CA ARG A 125 12.80 5.79 10.78
C ARG A 125 12.42 7.20 11.20
N ASP A 126 11.53 7.83 10.44
CA ASP A 126 10.99 9.16 10.73
C ASP A 126 12.04 10.28 10.87
N CYS A 127 13.29 10.03 10.45
CA CYS A 127 14.40 10.98 10.50
C CYS A 127 14.83 11.41 9.09
N ASP A 128 15.49 12.56 9.02
CA ASP A 128 16.22 13.01 7.84
C ASP A 128 17.58 12.31 7.69
N GLU A 129 18.35 12.69 6.66
CA GLU A 129 19.70 12.15 6.37
C GLU A 129 20.74 12.44 7.47
N HIS A 130 20.43 13.33 8.41
CA HIS A 130 21.27 13.67 9.55
C HIS A 130 20.80 13.01 10.85
N GLY A 131 19.80 12.13 10.80
CA GLY A 131 19.24 11.46 11.97
C GLY A 131 18.36 12.37 12.82
N ARG A 132 17.86 13.49 12.29
CA ARG A 132 16.92 14.36 13.01
C ARG A 132 15.49 13.99 12.67
N VAL A 133 14.64 13.88 13.67
CA VAL A 133 13.21 13.60 13.48
C VAL A 133 12.59 14.64 12.56
N LEU A 134 11.85 14.18 11.55
CA LEU A 134 11.19 15.05 10.58
C LEU A 134 10.20 15.98 11.28
N PRO A 135 10.12 17.28 10.94
CA PRO A 135 9.20 18.21 11.60
C PRO A 135 7.72 17.75 11.54
N SER A 136 7.32 17.11 10.45
CA SER A 136 5.98 16.52 10.28
C SER A 136 5.68 15.32 11.17
N ARG A 137 6.68 14.83 11.90
CA ARG A 137 6.62 13.70 12.85
C ARG A 137 6.76 14.16 14.29
N THR A 138 6.65 15.47 14.56
CA THR A 138 6.80 16.03 15.91
C THR A 138 5.52 16.67 16.43
N VAL A 139 5.34 16.65 17.74
CA VAL A 139 4.24 17.31 18.47
C VAL A 139 4.82 18.08 19.66
N SER A 140 4.08 19.06 20.19
CA SER A 140 4.49 19.76 21.42
C SER A 140 4.54 18.79 22.60
N ASP A 141 5.58 18.91 23.43
CA ASP A 141 5.77 18.08 24.63
C ASP A 141 5.00 18.59 25.87
N GLY A 142 4.28 19.72 25.75
CA GLY A 142 3.57 20.35 26.88
C GLY A 142 4.47 21.14 27.85
N HIS A 143 5.79 21.13 27.65
CA HIS A 143 6.80 21.81 28.47
C HIS A 143 7.55 22.92 27.71
N GLY A 144 7.11 23.23 26.48
CA GLY A 144 7.70 24.26 25.64
C GLY A 144 8.72 23.73 24.63
N GLY A 145 8.89 22.41 24.55
CA GLY A 145 9.66 21.72 23.53
C GLY A 145 8.79 20.91 22.56
N THR A 146 9.45 20.04 21.81
CA THR A 146 8.82 19.10 20.86
C THR A 146 9.36 17.71 21.06
N ARG A 147 8.50 16.70 20.90
CA ARG A 147 8.85 15.28 20.89
C ARG A 147 8.37 14.60 19.61
N GLY A 148 8.83 13.37 19.36
CA GLY A 148 8.28 12.54 18.28
C GLY A 148 6.83 12.17 18.56
N MET A 149 6.03 12.03 17.51
CA MET A 149 4.64 11.56 17.61
C MET A 149 4.59 10.08 18.01
N ARG A 150 3.56 9.71 18.76
CA ARG A 150 3.14 8.35 19.10
C ARG A 150 1.82 8.03 18.39
N LEU A 151 1.39 6.76 18.42
CA LEU A 151 0.08 6.35 17.90
C LEU A 151 -1.07 7.16 18.51
N GLU A 152 -1.01 7.43 19.82
CA GLU A 152 -1.99 8.27 20.51
C GLU A 152 -2.12 9.68 19.92
N ASP A 153 -1.03 10.28 19.42
CA ASP A 153 -1.07 11.62 18.82
C ASP A 153 -1.79 11.59 17.47
N PHE A 154 -1.63 10.49 16.73
CA PHE A 154 -2.38 10.24 15.50
C PHE A 154 -3.88 10.12 15.80
N VAL A 155 -4.27 9.30 16.78
CA VAL A 155 -5.68 9.11 17.16
C VAL A 155 -6.31 10.43 17.65
N ASN A 156 -5.53 11.25 18.36
CA ASN A 156 -5.99 12.55 18.83
C ASN A 156 -5.98 13.66 17.77
N HIS A 157 -5.40 13.43 16.59
CA HIS A 157 -5.34 14.42 15.52
C HIS A 157 -6.75 14.79 15.03
N PRO A 158 -7.05 16.08 14.77
CA PRO A 158 -8.40 16.51 14.35
C PRO A 158 -8.95 15.74 13.15
N SER A 159 -8.12 15.45 12.14
CA SER A 159 -8.54 14.67 10.97
C SER A 159 -8.86 13.21 11.31
N ALA A 160 -8.11 12.59 12.23
CA ALA A 160 -8.37 11.21 12.66
C ALA A 160 -9.70 11.12 13.42
N ARG A 161 -9.93 12.08 14.32
CA ARG A 161 -11.21 12.19 15.05
C ARG A 161 -12.39 12.48 14.12
N HIS A 162 -12.20 13.32 13.11
CA HIS A 162 -13.22 13.60 12.09
C HIS A 162 -13.57 12.35 11.27
N ALA A 163 -12.59 11.49 11.01
CA ALA A 163 -12.77 10.21 10.33
C ALA A 163 -13.19 9.06 11.27
N HIS A 164 -13.46 9.34 12.55
CA HIS A 164 -13.81 8.34 13.57
C HIS A 164 -12.75 7.23 13.72
N LEU A 165 -11.49 7.54 13.47
CA LEU A 165 -10.39 6.62 13.75
C LEU A 165 -10.17 6.56 15.25
N THR A 166 -10.17 5.34 15.79
CA THR A 166 -9.88 5.05 17.19
C THR A 166 -8.55 4.34 17.29
N GLU A 167 -8.00 4.25 18.50
CA GLU A 167 -7.01 3.22 18.79
C GLU A 167 -7.75 1.89 18.67
N GLU A 168 -7.59 1.20 17.53
CA GLU A 168 -8.41 0.04 17.16
C GLU A 168 -8.10 -1.14 18.08
N HIS A 169 -9.14 -1.67 18.74
CA HIS A 169 -9.12 -2.94 19.47
C HIS A 169 -9.36 -4.11 18.52
#